data_AF-A0A9J6FKE2-F1
#
_entry.id   AF-A0A9J6FKE2-F1
#
_cell.length_a   1.000
_cell.length_b   1.000
_cell.length_c   1.000
_cell.angle_alpha   90.00
_cell.angle_beta   90.00
_cell.angle_gamma   90.00
#
_symmetry.space_group_name_H-M   'P 1'
#
loop_
_entity.id
_entity.type
_entity.pdbx_description
1 polymer ?
#
loop_
_entity_poly.entity_id
_entity_poly.type
_entity_poly.pdbx_seq_one_letter_code
_entity_poly.pdbx_strand_id
1 'polypeptide(L)'
;MELVMGQFSSSGSVKVFDAVPLARGVGMCMPYVCFGISLYYNVILAYALLYMYYSCFRVLPWTTCDPAWADENCYERGENTVRYKCPRYDT
;
A
#
# COMPACT_ATOMS: atom_id res chain seq x y z
N MET A 1 -14.64 9.06 -23.54
CA MET A 1 -15.14 8.15 -24.60
C MET A 1 -15.45 6.76 -24.05
N GLU A 2 -14.60 6.21 -23.16
CA GLU A 2 -14.84 4.91 -22.50
C GLU A 2 -16.18 4.82 -21.75
N LEU A 3 -16.53 5.87 -20.99
CA LEU A 3 -17.76 5.88 -20.20
C LEU A 3 -19.02 5.82 -21.08
N VAL A 4 -19.00 6.47 -22.25
CA VAL A 4 -20.09 6.45 -23.22
C VAL A 4 -20.21 5.06 -23.88
N MET A 5 -19.08 4.46 -24.30
CA MET A 5 -19.07 3.10 -24.86
C MET A 5 -19.53 2.03 -23.84
N GLY A 6 -19.16 2.18 -22.57
CA GLY A 6 -19.60 1.29 -21.48
C GLY A 6 -21.10 1.38 -21.22
N GLN A 7 -21.68 2.57 -21.30
CA GLN A 7 -23.14 2.77 -21.18
C GLN A 7 -23.91 2.20 -22.38
N PHE A 8 -23.40 2.36 -23.62
CA PHE A 8 -24.05 1.83 -24.82
C PHE A 8 -23.98 0.32 -24.96
N SER A 9 -22.89 -0.32 -24.53
CA SER A 9 -22.73 -1.76 -24.67
C SER A 9 -23.44 -2.55 -23.57
N SER A 10 -23.77 -1.92 -22.43
CA SER A 10 -24.38 -2.54 -21.24
C SER A 10 -23.77 -3.90 -20.84
N SER A 11 -22.52 -4.14 -21.24
CA SER A 11 -21.81 -5.41 -21.19
C SER A 11 -20.39 -5.14 -20.71
N GLY A 12 -19.79 -6.09 -19.99
CA GLY A 12 -18.42 -5.95 -19.51
C GLY A 12 -17.44 -5.66 -20.65
N SER A 13 -16.34 -4.96 -20.33
CA SER A 13 -15.28 -4.57 -21.28
C SER A 13 -14.81 -5.72 -22.18
N VAL A 14 -14.78 -6.95 -21.67
CA VAL A 14 -14.47 -8.17 -22.44
C VAL A 14 -15.46 -8.42 -23.59
N LYS A 15 -16.76 -8.17 -23.38
CA LYS A 15 -17.82 -8.40 -24.38
C LYS A 15 -17.95 -7.26 -25.39
N VAL A 16 -17.58 -6.03 -25.01
CA VAL A 16 -17.51 -4.88 -25.94
C VAL A 16 -16.48 -5.13 -27.05
N PHE A 17 -15.30 -5.66 -26.67
CA PHE A 17 -14.21 -5.94 -27.59
C PHE A 17 -14.35 -7.25 -28.36
N ASP A 18 -15.39 -8.05 -28.07
CA ASP A 18 -15.75 -9.24 -28.87
C ASP A 18 -16.30 -8.85 -30.25
N ALA A 19 -16.88 -7.64 -30.38
CA ALA A 19 -17.38 -7.10 -31.63
C ALA A 19 -16.25 -6.75 -32.64
N VAL A 20 -15.01 -6.57 -32.17
CA VAL A 20 -13.83 -6.31 -33.00
C VAL A 20 -12.74 -7.34 -32.65
N PRO A 21 -12.58 -8.43 -33.44
CA PRO A 21 -11.73 -9.57 -33.06
C PRO A 21 -10.25 -9.19 -32.84
N LEU A 22 -9.79 -8.08 -33.40
CA LEU A 22 -8.43 -7.57 -33.21
C LEU A 22 -8.20 -6.93 -31.82
N ALA A 23 -9.25 -6.41 -31.17
CA ALA A 23 -9.18 -5.75 -29.87
C ALA A 23 -9.53 -6.68 -28.69
N ARG A 24 -9.89 -7.95 -28.98
CA ARG A 24 -10.29 -8.95 -27.99
C ARG A 24 -9.23 -9.20 -26.91
N GLY A 25 -7.95 -9.12 -27.29
CA GLY A 25 -6.82 -9.20 -26.36
C GLY A 25 -6.79 -8.06 -25.34
N VAL A 26 -7.10 -6.84 -25.77
CA VAL A 26 -7.17 -5.65 -24.89
C VAL A 26 -8.27 -5.82 -23.84
N GLY A 27 -9.43 -6.34 -24.24
CA GLY A 27 -10.53 -6.64 -23.32
C GLY A 27 -10.16 -7.64 -22.23
N MET A 28 -9.35 -8.65 -22.54
CA MET A 28 -8.88 -9.64 -21.57
C MET A 28 -7.76 -9.09 -20.67
N CYS A 29 -6.87 -8.24 -21.19
CA CYS A 29 -5.77 -7.65 -20.40
C CYS A 29 -6.28 -6.75 -19.27
N MET A 30 -7.38 -6.02 -19.47
CA MET A 30 -7.89 -5.07 -18.47
C MET A 30 -8.21 -5.69 -17.11
N PRO A 31 -9.00 -6.78 -16.99
CA PRO A 31 -9.24 -7.40 -15.69
C PRO A 31 -7.97 -7.96 -15.04
N TYR A 32 -6.99 -8.45 -15.81
CA TYR A 32 -5.70 -8.92 -15.25
C TYR A 32 -4.89 -7.77 -14.65
N VAL A 33 -4.82 -6.63 -15.34
CA VAL A 33 -4.14 -5.43 -14.82
C VAL A 33 -4.86 -4.90 -13.59
N CYS A 34 -6.19 -4.80 -13.62
CA CYS A 34 -6.98 -4.39 -12.45
C CYS A 34 -6.78 -5.34 -11.26
N PHE A 35 -6.67 -6.65 -11.48
CA PHE A 35 -6.40 -7.63 -10.44
C PHE A 35 -5.00 -7.43 -9.82
N GLY A 36 -3.96 -7.28 -10.65
CA GLY A 36 -2.60 -6.98 -10.18
C GLY A 36 -2.54 -5.68 -9.37
N ILE A 37 -3.23 -4.63 -9.86
CA ILE A 37 -3.34 -3.34 -9.18
C ILE A 37 -4.04 -3.49 -7.82
N SER A 38 -5.14 -4.23 -7.78
CA SER A 38 -5.91 -4.46 -6.56
C SER A 38 -5.07 -5.15 -5.49
N LEU A 39 -4.24 -6.13 -5.85
CA LEU A 39 -3.42 -6.84 -4.87
C LEU A 39 -2.40 -5.93 -4.17
N TYR A 40 -1.63 -5.13 -4.92
CA TYR A 40 -0.61 -4.28 -4.29
C TYR A 40 -1.22 -3.09 -3.56
N TYR A 41 -2.29 -2.48 -4.08
CA TYR A 41 -2.92 -1.33 -3.43
C TYR A 41 -3.56 -1.72 -2.10
N ASN A 42 -4.15 -2.92 -1.99
CA ASN A 42 -4.71 -3.38 -0.72
C ASN A 42 -3.64 -3.50 0.37
N VAL A 43 -2.42 -3.92 0.03
CA VAL A 43 -1.30 -3.96 0.98
C VAL A 43 -0.92 -2.55 1.46
N ILE A 44 -0.83 -1.59 0.54
CA ILE A 44 -0.54 -0.18 0.89
C ILE A 44 -1.66 0.39 1.78
N LEU A 45 -2.92 0.10 1.46
CA LEU A 45 -4.06 0.53 2.25
C LEU A 45 -4.05 -0.10 3.65
N ALA A 46 -3.69 -1.38 3.77
CA ALA A 46 -3.54 -2.05 5.05
C ALA A 46 -2.45 -1.40 5.91
N TYR A 47 -1.30 -1.05 5.33
CA TYR A 47 -0.27 -0.27 6.03
C TYR A 47 -0.81 1.09 6.47
N ALA A 48 -1.49 1.82 5.59
CA ALA A 48 -2.05 3.14 5.92
C ALA A 48 -3.04 3.06 7.10
N LEU A 49 -3.93 2.06 7.11
CA LEU A 49 -4.86 1.81 8.22
C LEU A 49 -4.13 1.45 9.51
N LEU A 50 -3.06 0.66 9.43
CA LEU A 50 -2.23 0.31 10.58
C LEU A 50 -1.56 1.54 11.18
N TYR A 51 -0.91 2.38 10.36
CA TYR A 51 -0.32 3.64 10.82
C TYR A 51 -1.37 4.61 11.38
N MET A 52 -2.56 4.67 10.77
CA MET A 52 -3.68 5.47 11.28
C MET A 52 -4.15 4.98 12.65
N TYR A 53 -4.28 3.67 12.84
CA TYR A 53 -4.63 3.07 14.13
C TYR A 53 -3.58 3.39 15.20
N TYR A 54 -2.29 3.20 14.90
CA TYR A 54 -1.20 3.52 15.84
C TYR A 54 -1.07 5.01 16.14
N SER A 55 -1.55 5.89 15.26
CA SER A 55 -1.54 7.34 15.49
C SER A 55 -2.61 7.82 16.48
N CYS A 56 -3.62 7.00 16.79
CA CYS A 56 -4.59 7.31 17.84
C CYS A 56 -4.02 7.14 19.27
N PHE A 57 -2.83 6.54 19.41
CA PHE A 57 -2.16 6.37 20.69
C PHE A 57 -1.27 7.58 21.03
N ARG A 58 -1.10 7.83 22.33
CA ARG A 58 -0.34 9.00 22.84
C ARG A 58 1.17 8.88 22.65
N VAL A 59 1.70 7.66 22.64
CA VAL A 59 3.09 7.34 22.32
C VAL A 59 3.08 6.45 21.09
N LEU A 60 3.75 6.91 20.03
CA LEU A 60 3.83 6.19 18.75
C LEU A 60 5.01 5.22 18.82
N PRO A 61 4.85 3.95 18.42
CA PRO A 61 5.89 2.94 18.62
C PRO A 61 7.18 3.23 17.86
N TRP A 62 7.12 3.98 16.75
CA TRP A 62 8.29 4.42 15.98
C TRP A 62 8.94 5.70 16.50
N THR A 63 8.44 6.30 17.59
CA THR A 63 9.10 7.43 18.26
C THR A 63 10.17 6.97 19.25
N THR A 64 10.12 5.69 19.63
CA THR A 64 11.05 5.08 20.58
C THR A 64 11.81 3.94 19.93
N CYS A 65 13.10 3.78 20.25
CA CYS A 65 13.90 2.64 19.78
C CYS A 65 13.58 1.40 20.64
N ASP A 66 12.69 0.52 20.16
CA ASP A 66 12.35 -0.71 20.86
C ASP A 66 13.30 -1.86 20.47
N PRO A 67 13.91 -2.58 21.42
CA PRO A 67 14.88 -3.64 21.12
C PRO A 67 14.29 -4.82 20.33
N ALA A 68 12.96 -4.93 20.20
CA ALA A 68 12.33 -5.97 19.40
C ALA A 68 12.61 -5.80 17.89
N TRP A 69 12.79 -4.57 17.41
CA TRP A 69 12.97 -4.27 15.98
C TRP A 69 14.11 -3.29 15.68
N ALA A 70 14.61 -2.56 16.69
CA ALA A 70 15.67 -1.57 16.52
C ALA A 70 17.08 -2.21 16.50
N ASP A 71 17.92 -1.69 15.62
CA ASP A 71 19.32 -2.06 15.43
C ASP A 71 20.28 -1.12 16.21
N GLU A 72 21.59 -1.37 16.20
CA GLU A 72 22.62 -0.54 16.85
C GLU A 72 22.65 0.92 16.35
N ASN A 73 22.14 1.17 15.13
CA ASN A 73 22.05 2.48 14.50
C ASN A 73 20.73 3.23 14.79
N CYS A 74 19.94 2.79 15.77
CA CYS A 74 18.70 3.48 16.15
C CYS A 74 18.97 4.64 17.12
N TYR A 75 18.48 5.83 16.79
CA TYR A 75 18.65 7.04 17.60
C TYR A 75 17.32 7.73 17.89
N GLU A 76 17.08 8.07 19.15
CA GLU A 76 15.90 8.82 19.56
C GLU A 76 16.22 10.33 19.59
N ARG A 77 15.32 11.15 19.05
CA ARG A 77 15.45 12.62 19.05
C ARG A 77 15.03 13.18 20.42
N GLY A 78 16.00 13.44 21.29
CA GLY A 78 15.80 14.20 22.53
C GLY A 78 15.95 15.71 22.32
N GLU A 79 15.31 16.50 23.18
CA GLU A 79 15.20 17.96 23.09
C GLU A 79 16.55 18.70 22.95
N ASN A 80 17.65 18.14 23.47
CA ASN A 80 19.01 18.73 23.38
C ASN A 80 20.17 17.71 23.34
N THR A 81 19.90 16.42 23.11
CA THR A 81 20.93 15.37 22.98
C THR A 81 20.40 14.24 22.09
N VAL A 82 21.20 13.78 21.12
CA VAL A 82 20.93 12.50 20.42
C VAL A 82 21.13 11.40 21.45
N ARG A 83 20.06 10.72 21.88
CA ARG A 83 20.19 9.64 22.87
C ARG A 83 20.40 8.32 22.12
N TYR A 84 21.63 7.82 22.21
CA TYR A 84 22.00 6.46 21.86
C TYR A 84 21.37 5.55 22.90
N LYS A 85 20.26 4.90 22.58
CA LYS A 85 19.69 3.91 23.48
C LYS A 85 19.34 2.65 22.70
N CYS A 86 20.30 1.73 22.68
CA CYS A 86 20.02 0.32 22.47
C CYS A 86 20.77 -0.49 23.54
N PRO A 87 20.17 -0.73 24.72
CA PRO A 87 20.80 -1.47 25.82
C PRO A 87 20.77 -2.99 25.60
N ARG A 88 20.65 -3.48 24.35
CA ARG A 88 20.76 -4.92 24.07
C ARG A 88 22.20 -5.43 24.10
N TYR A 89 23.17 -4.55 24.31
CA TYR A 89 24.60 -4.85 24.52
C TYR A 89 25.26 -3.94 25.58
N ASP A 90 24.52 -3.45 26.56
CA ASP A 90 25.12 -2.90 27.78
C ASP A 90 24.94 -4.00 28.83
N THR A 91 26.06 -4.62 29.25
CA THR A 91 26.15 -5.74 30.21
C THR A 91 25.20 -5.67 31.39
#